data_AF-A0AAW9EEE3-F1
#
_entry.id   AF-A0AAW9EEE3-F1
#
_cell.length_a   1.000
_cell.length_b   1.000
_cell.length_c   1.000
_cell.angle_alpha   90.00
_cell.angle_beta   90.00
_cell.angle_gamma   90.00
#
_symmetry.space_group_name_H-M   'P 1'
#
loop_
_entity.id
_entity.type
_entity.pdbx_description
1 polymer ?
#
loop_
_entity_poly.entity_id
_entity_poly.type
_entity_poly.pdbx_seq_one_letter_code
_entity_poly.pdbx_strand_id
1 'polypeptide(L)'
;REALVAFLEQHVDQLDEDCKRRMYSNPLRVLDSKNPEIQTLLNDAPELFDYLDDESREHFDGLCALLDAVGITYRVNQRLVRGLDYYN
;
A
#
# COMPACT_ATOMS: atom_id res chain seq x y z
N ARG A 1 -4.04 -2.24 7.95
CA ARG A 1 -4.50 -0.84 8.14
C ARG A 1 -3.88 -0.20 9.38
N GLU A 2 -4.07 -0.77 10.58
CA GLU A 2 -3.63 -0.17 11.85
C GLU A 2 -2.13 0.10 11.90
N ALA A 3 -1.31 -0.85 11.45
CA ALA A 3 0.14 -0.68 11.38
C ALA A 3 0.57 0.52 10.51
N LEU A 4 -0.10 0.75 9.37
CA LEU A 4 0.18 1.90 8.52
C LEU A 4 -0.21 3.21 9.21
N VAL A 5 -1.34 3.25 9.91
CA VAL A 5 -1.73 4.43 10.70
C VAL A 5 -0.71 4.71 11.80
N ALA A 6 -0.33 3.69 12.58
CA ALA A 6 0.66 3.82 13.64
C ALA A 6 2.04 4.27 13.12
N PHE A 7 2.46 3.77 11.96
CA PHE A 7 3.68 4.22 11.28
C PHE A 7 3.60 5.69 10.88
N LEU A 8 2.48 6.11 10.28
CA LEU A 8 2.28 7.48 9.83
C LEU A 8 2.14 8.47 11.00
N GLU A 9 1.56 8.05 12.14
CA GLU A 9 1.48 8.86 13.36
C GLU A 9 2.87 9.17 13.94
N GLN A 10 3.82 8.23 13.87
CA GLN A 10 5.21 8.45 14.29
C GLN A 10 5.93 9.50 13.43
N HIS A 11 5.43 9.76 12.23
CA HIS A 11 6.04 10.65 11.24
C HIS A 11 5.11 11.81 10.85
N VAL A 12 4.13 12.13 11.70
CA VAL A 12 3.07 13.11 11.39
C VAL A 12 3.62 14.50 11.02
N ASP A 13 4.75 14.89 11.58
CA ASP A 13 5.41 16.18 11.32
C ASP A 13 6.04 16.25 9.90
N GLN A 14 6.26 15.10 9.27
CA GLN A 14 6.79 14.99 7.91
C GLN A 14 5.67 14.85 6.85
N LEU A 15 4.41 14.71 7.31
CA LEU A 15 3.25 14.60 6.42
C LEU A 15 2.75 15.99 6.00
N ASP A 16 2.36 16.12 4.74
CA ASP A 16 1.58 17.27 4.29
C ASP A 16 0.12 17.18 4.78
N GLU A 17 -0.61 18.29 4.67
CA GLU A 17 -1.99 18.37 5.16
C GLU A 17 -2.95 17.38 4.49
N ASP A 18 -2.72 17.02 3.23
CA ASP A 18 -3.53 16.04 2.53
C ASP A 18 -3.27 14.63 3.08
N CYS A 19 -2.01 14.28 3.33
CA CYS A 19 -1.61 13.01 3.93
C CYS A 19 -2.12 12.89 5.36
N LYS A 20 -2.01 13.94 6.18
CA LYS A 20 -2.58 13.97 7.55
C LYS A 20 -4.09 13.69 7.55
N ARG A 21 -4.83 14.31 6.62
CA ARG A 21 -6.28 14.08 6.48
C ARG A 21 -6.60 12.65 6.02
N ARG A 22 -5.82 12.11 5.08
CA ARG A 22 -6.02 10.77 4.52
C ARG A 22 -5.65 9.66 5.50
N MET A 23 -4.63 9.87 6.34
CA MET A 23 -4.17 8.90 7.33
C MET A 23 -5.31 8.32 8.18
N TYR A 24 -6.26 9.15 8.60
CA TYR A 24 -7.39 8.68 9.42
C TYR A 24 -8.59 8.20 8.61
N SER A 25 -8.84 8.76 7.43
CA SER A 25 -9.99 8.40 6.59
C SER A 25 -9.70 7.16 5.72
N ASN A 26 -8.70 7.24 4.85
CA ASN A 26 -8.22 6.13 4.04
C ASN A 26 -6.67 6.15 3.98
N PRO A 27 -5.99 5.52 4.96
CA PRO A 27 -4.53 5.55 5.07
C PRO A 27 -3.80 4.97 3.86
N LEU A 28 -4.42 4.05 3.11
CA LEU A 28 -3.82 3.50 1.89
C LEU A 28 -3.61 4.58 0.83
N ARG A 29 -4.44 5.64 0.81
CA ARG A 29 -4.29 6.77 -0.13
C ARG A 29 -3.09 7.67 0.19
N VAL A 30 -2.44 7.48 1.33
CA VAL A 30 -1.15 8.14 1.64
C VAL A 30 -0.03 7.52 0.81
N LEU A 31 -0.13 6.22 0.49
CA LEU A 31 0.87 5.50 -0.32
C LEU A 31 0.97 6.03 -1.78
N ASP A 32 -0.09 6.67 -2.27
CA ASP A 32 -0.16 7.33 -3.59
C ASP A 32 0.29 8.82 -3.54
N SER A 33 0.91 9.27 -2.44
CA SER A 33 1.40 10.65 -2.37
C SER A 33 2.44 10.93 -3.47
N LYS A 34 2.33 12.11 -4.06
CA LYS A 34 3.29 12.62 -5.07
C LYS A 34 4.42 13.44 -4.44
N ASN A 35 4.37 13.68 -3.14
CA ASN A 35 5.40 14.41 -2.41
C ASN A 35 6.65 13.51 -2.29
N PRO A 36 7.81 13.91 -2.83
CA PRO A 36 9.03 13.09 -2.79
C PRO A 36 9.52 12.75 -1.37
N GLU A 37 9.34 13.65 -0.41
CA GLU A 37 9.74 13.42 0.99
C GLU A 37 8.87 12.32 1.61
N ILE A 38 7.56 12.37 1.36
CA ILE A 38 6.61 11.36 1.81
C ILE A 38 6.86 10.03 1.09
N GLN A 39 7.14 10.04 -0.22
CA GLN A 39 7.50 8.81 -0.92
C GLN A 39 8.77 8.16 -0.35
N THR A 40 9.72 8.97 0.11
CA THR A 40 10.95 8.47 0.74
C THR A 40 10.64 7.85 2.09
N LEU A 41 9.86 8.56 2.92
CA LEU A 41 9.38 8.07 4.21
C LEU A 41 8.64 6.72 4.09
N LEU A 42 7.78 6.60 3.07
CA LEU A 42 6.96 5.41 2.85
C LEU A 42 7.76 4.17 2.42
N ASN A 43 9.06 4.29 2.10
CA ASN A 43 9.89 3.12 1.88
C ASN A 43 10.11 2.31 3.16
N ASP A 44 9.99 2.95 4.33
CA ASP A 44 10.11 2.31 5.65
C ASP A 44 8.74 1.91 6.23
N ALA A 45 7.66 2.12 5.48
CA ALA A 45 6.31 1.76 5.90
C ALA A 45 6.14 0.23 5.92
N PRO A 46 5.27 -0.31 6.81
CA PRO A 46 4.96 -1.73 6.82
C PRO A 46 4.46 -2.20 5.44
N GLU A 47 5.02 -3.30 4.95
CA GLU A 47 4.64 -3.88 3.66
C GLU A 47 3.18 -4.33 3.71
N LEU A 48 2.35 -3.87 2.76
CA LEU A 48 0.92 -4.21 2.73
C LEU A 48 0.69 -5.72 2.66
N PHE A 49 1.63 -6.42 2.02
CA PHE A 49 1.59 -7.85 1.78
C PHE A 49 1.68 -8.70 3.06
N ASP A 50 2.25 -8.14 4.13
CA ASP A 50 2.30 -8.77 5.46
C ASP A 50 0.96 -8.74 6.19
N TYR A 51 0.01 -7.93 5.70
CA TYR A 51 -1.31 -7.74 6.31
C TYR A 51 -2.46 -8.30 5.45
N LEU A 52 -2.14 -9.01 4.36
CA LEU A 52 -3.14 -9.80 3.65
C LEU A 52 -3.56 -10.99 4.52
N ASP A 53 -4.87 -11.20 4.62
CA ASP A 53 -5.40 -12.44 5.15
C ASP A 53 -5.06 -13.63 4.23
N ASP A 54 -5.23 -14.84 4.76
CA ASP A 54 -4.84 -16.07 4.06
C ASP A 54 -5.61 -16.23 2.73
N GLU A 55 -6.89 -15.86 2.70
CA GLU A 55 -7.72 -15.92 1.48
C GLU A 55 -7.20 -15.00 0.38
N SER A 56 -6.88 -13.75 0.73
CA SER A 56 -6.34 -12.76 -0.20
C SER A 56 -4.95 -13.15 -0.70
N ARG A 57 -4.13 -13.75 0.17
CA ARG A 57 -2.81 -14.28 -0.18
C ARG A 57 -2.92 -15.43 -1.18
N GLU A 58 -3.76 -16.42 -0.90
CA GLU A 58 -4.00 -17.54 -1.81
C GLU A 58 -4.52 -17.08 -3.17
N HIS A 59 -5.45 -16.11 -3.19
CA HIS A 59 -5.98 -15.55 -4.43
C HIS A 59 -4.88 -14.84 -5.25
N PHE A 60 -4.03 -14.04 -4.59
CA PHE A 60 -2.92 -13.36 -5.25
C PHE A 60 -1.86 -14.34 -5.79
N ASP A 61 -1.50 -15.35 -5.01
CA ASP A 61 -0.54 -16.39 -5.41
C ASP A 61 -1.08 -17.21 -6.58
N GLY A 62 -2.38 -17.51 -6.58
CA GLY A 62 -3.07 -18.16 -7.70
C GLY A 62 -3.00 -17.33 -9.00
N LEU A 63 -3.22 -16.01 -8.91
CA LEU A 63 -3.05 -15.10 -10.05
C LEU A 63 -1.61 -15.10 -10.57
N CYS A 64 -0.62 -15.01 -9.66
CA CYS A 64 0.79 -15.03 -10.03
C CYS A 64 1.16 -16.33 -10.77
N ALA A 65 0.73 -17.48 -10.23
CA ALA A 65 0.96 -18.78 -10.86
C ALA A 65 0.35 -18.88 -12.26
N LEU A 66 -0.83 -18.30 -12.48
CA LEU A 66 -1.45 -18.23 -13.80
C LEU A 66 -0.65 -17.36 -14.77
N LEU A 67 -0.17 -16.19 -14.32
CA LEU A 67 0.66 -15.30 -15.13
C LEU A 67 1.99 -15.97 -15.53
N ASP A 68 2.62 -16.66 -14.58
CA ASP A 68 3.85 -17.42 -14.81
C ASP A 68 3.62 -18.56 -15.81
N ALA A 69 2.51 -19.29 -15.68
CA ALA A 69 2.16 -20.40 -16.58
C ALA A 69 1.99 -19.95 -18.05
N VAL A 70 1.57 -18.71 -18.28
CA VAL A 70 1.46 -18.11 -19.63
C VAL A 70 2.66 -17.26 -20.02
N GLY A 71 3.70 -17.19 -19.18
CA GLY A 71 4.95 -16.48 -19.47
C GLY A 71 4.83 -14.95 -19.43
N ILE A 72 3.87 -14.39 -18.71
CA ILE A 72 3.72 -12.92 -18.56
C ILE A 72 4.65 -12.44 -17.46
N THR A 73 5.64 -11.63 -17.81
CA THR A 73 6.52 -10.99 -16.84
C THR A 73 5.79 -9.86 -16.10
N TYR A 74 5.89 -9.85 -14.77
CA TYR A 74 5.33 -8.79 -13.93
C TYR A 74 6.32 -8.36 -12.83
N ARG A 75 6.01 -7.24 -12.19
CA ARG A 75 6.70 -6.79 -10.98
C ARG A 75 5.64 -6.42 -9.94
N VAL A 76 5.75 -7.01 -8.75
CA VAL A 76 4.90 -6.62 -7.63
C VAL A 76 5.30 -5.23 -7.17
N ASN A 77 4.35 -4.29 -7.23
CA ASN A 77 4.51 -2.95 -6.69
C ASN A 77 3.69 -2.85 -5.39
N GLN A 78 4.36 -2.96 -4.26
CA GLN A 78 3.73 -2.89 -2.93
C GLN A 78 3.10 -1.52 -2.61
N ARG A 79 3.40 -0.49 -3.43
CA ARG A 79 2.84 0.86 -3.32
C ARG A 79 1.68 1.09 -4.31
N LEU A 80 1.27 0.07 -5.07
CA LEU A 80 0.17 0.22 -6.02
C LEU A 80 -1.15 0.28 -5.26
N VAL A 81 -1.71 1.48 -5.16
CA VAL A 81 -3.04 1.71 -4.59
C VAL A 81 -3.94 2.31 -5.65
N ARG A 82 -5.22 1.93 -5.65
CA ARG A 82 -6.21 2.49 -6.56
C ARG A 82 -6.92 3.66 -5.89
N GLY A 83 -7.20 4.71 -6.67
CA GLY A 83 -7.89 5.91 -6.17
C GLY A 83 -9.40 5.76 -5.96
N LEU A 84 -9.95 4.56 -6.21
CA LEU A 84 -11.36 4.23 -6.04
C LEU A 84 -11.47 3.18 -4.93
N ASP A 85 -12.29 3.47 -3.93
CA ASP A 85 -12.34 2.71 -2.67
C ASP A 85 -13.10 1.36 -2.78
N TYR A 86 -13.57 0.97 -3.96
CA TYR A 86 -14.28 -0.31 -4.16
C TYR A 86 -13.36 -1.50 -4.45
N TYR A 87 -12.04 -1.26 -4.56
CA TYR A 87 -11.06 -2.33 -4.71
C TYR A 87 -10.76 -2.96 -3.33
N ASN A 88 -10.83 -4.29 -3.26
CA ASN A 88 -10.51 -5.10 -2.09
C ASN A 88 -9.18 -5.82 -2.30
#